data_AF-A0A1M7UD30-F1
#
_entry.id   AF-A0A1M7UD30-F1
#
_cell.length_a   1.000
_cell.length_b   1.000
_cell.length_c   1.000
_cell.angle_alpha   90.00
_cell.angle_beta   90.00
_cell.angle_gamma   90.00
#
_symmetry.space_group_name_H-M   'P 1'
#
loop_
_entity.id
_entity.type
_entity.pdbx_description
1 polymer ?
#
loop_
_entity_poly.entity_id
_entity_poly.type
_entity_poly.pdbx_seq_one_letter_code
_entity_poly.pdbx_strand_id
1 'polypeptide(L)' 'MPKENDLEGPQDQGGKHGGQAGMPSHSPTAADQGIARDERGQERPRDNERAQQVSRKDKGNDLPGQRR' A
#
# COMPACT_ATOMS: atom_id res chain seq x y z
N MET A 1 -13.68 -37.94 -32.28
CA MET A 1 -12.72 -36.82 -32.16
C MET A 1 -13.43 -35.54 -32.59
N PRO A 2 -13.52 -34.49 -31.75
CA PRO A 2 -14.02 -33.19 -32.19
C PRO A 2 -12.89 -32.36 -32.86
N LYS A 3 -13.28 -31.51 -33.81
CA LYS A 3 -12.41 -30.77 -34.74
C LYS A 3 -11.92 -29.44 -34.16
N GLU A 4 -10.70 -29.07 -34.56
CA GLU A 4 -9.81 -28.03 -34.02
C GLU A 4 -10.20 -26.56 -34.30
N ASN A 5 -11.46 -26.12 -34.09
CA ASN A 5 -11.84 -24.72 -34.39
C ASN A 5 -12.89 -24.12 -33.44
N ASP A 6 -12.66 -24.17 -32.12
CA ASP A 6 -13.58 -23.63 -31.09
C ASP A 6 -12.87 -22.61 -30.17
N LEU A 7 -12.24 -21.59 -30.77
CA LEU A 7 -11.43 -20.59 -30.05
C LEU A 7 -12.10 -19.23 -29.85
N GLU A 8 -13.43 -19.13 -29.95
CA GLU A 8 -14.14 -17.89 -29.59
C GLU A 8 -15.22 -18.18 -28.54
N GLY A 9 -14.79 -18.20 -27.28
CA GLY A 9 -15.70 -18.24 -26.14
C GLY A 9 -16.51 -16.93 -26.01
N PRO A 10 -17.71 -16.97 -25.41
CA PRO A 10 -18.59 -15.80 -25.29
C PRO A 10 -17.93 -14.66 -24.49
N GLN A 11 -17.98 -13.45 -25.04
CA GLN A 11 -17.36 -12.26 -24.43
C GLN A 11 -18.08 -11.87 -23.13
N ASP A 12 -17.36 -11.95 -22.01
CA ASP A 12 -17.85 -11.59 -20.68
C ASP A 12 -18.04 -10.06 -20.55
N GLN A 13 -19.29 -9.62 -20.33
CA GLN A 13 -19.65 -8.22 -20.04
C GLN A 13 -19.91 -7.97 -18.54
N GLY A 14 -19.27 -8.73 -17.65
CA GLY A 14 -19.48 -8.66 -16.22
C GLY A 14 -18.55 -7.68 -15.50
N GLY A 15 -18.92 -6.40 -15.37
CA GLY A 15 -18.17 -5.57 -14.42
C GLY A 15 -18.59 -4.13 -14.13
N LYS A 16 -19.88 -3.77 -14.23
CA LYS A 16 -20.34 -2.47 -13.69
C LYS A 16 -20.59 -2.57 -12.19
N HIS A 17 -19.57 -2.29 -11.38
CA HIS A 17 -19.72 -2.23 -9.91
C HIS A 17 -18.58 -1.40 -9.34
N GLY A 18 -18.78 -0.44 -8.44
CA GLY A 18 -19.96 0.18 -7.85
C GLY A 18 -19.40 1.37 -7.08
N GLY A 19 -19.94 2.58 -7.31
CA GLY A 19 -19.40 3.80 -6.70
C GLY A 19 -19.36 3.70 -5.17
N GLN A 20 -18.27 4.15 -4.56
CA GLN A 20 -18.16 4.28 -3.12
C GLN A 20 -19.09 5.41 -2.64
N ALA A 21 -20.30 5.07 -2.22
CA ALA A 21 -21.15 6.00 -1.51
C ALA A 21 -20.75 6.00 -0.01
N GLY A 22 -20.30 7.15 0.50
CA GLY A 22 -20.52 7.49 1.92
C GLY A 22 -19.32 7.60 2.87
N MET A 23 -18.09 7.88 2.43
CA MET A 23 -17.04 8.24 3.39
C MET A 23 -17.17 9.72 3.79
N PRO A 24 -17.20 10.07 5.10
CA PRO A 24 -17.21 11.46 5.53
C PRO A 24 -15.93 12.16 5.05
N SER A 25 -16.11 13.30 4.36
CA SER A 25 -15.01 14.15 3.93
C SER A 25 -14.23 14.60 5.17
N HIS A 26 -12.97 14.19 5.27
CA HIS A 26 -12.11 14.61 6.36
C HIS A 26 -11.83 16.11 6.16
N SER A 27 -12.29 16.93 7.12
CA SER A 27 -12.06 18.38 7.16
C SER A 27 -10.56 18.73 7.04
N PRO A 28 -10.16 19.85 6.40
CA PRO A 28 -8.80 20.14 5.97
C PRO A 28 -7.90 20.66 7.10
N THR A 29 -7.93 20.00 8.24
CA THR A 29 -6.92 20.15 9.30
C THR A 29 -6.37 18.78 9.67
N ALA A 30 -6.08 17.97 8.64
CA ALA A 30 -5.20 16.83 8.83
C ALA A 30 -3.84 17.40 9.28
N ALA A 31 -3.53 17.20 10.56
CA ALA A 31 -2.18 17.36 11.06
C ALA A 31 -1.21 16.73 10.05
N ASP A 32 -0.17 17.45 9.65
CA ASP A 32 0.83 16.95 8.71
C ASP A 32 1.36 15.62 9.26
N GLN A 33 0.95 14.51 8.65
CA GLN A 33 1.33 13.17 9.07
C GLN A 33 2.82 12.90 8.82
N GLY A 34 3.56 13.89 8.31
CA GLY A 34 4.98 13.80 8.00
C GLY A 34 5.25 12.91 6.79
N ILE A 35 4.22 12.63 5.97
CA ILE A 35 4.29 11.83 4.76
C ILE A 35 3.96 12.73 3.57
N ALA A 36 4.85 12.77 2.59
CA ALA A 36 4.71 13.46 1.32
C ALA A 36 4.69 12.44 0.17
N ARG A 37 3.97 12.76 -0.90
CA ARG A 37 3.90 11.92 -2.10
C ARG A 37 4.90 12.42 -3.15
N ASP A 38 5.71 11.53 -3.70
CA ASP A 38 6.64 11.87 -4.79
C ASP A 38 5.90 11.99 -6.15
N GLU A 39 6.64 12.40 -7.18
CA GLU A 39 6.14 12.57 -8.55
C GLU A 39 5.57 11.29 -9.18
N ARG A 40 5.95 10.12 -8.66
CA ARG A 40 5.45 8.80 -9.09
C ARG A 40 4.25 8.34 -8.27
N GLY A 41 3.81 9.15 -7.31
CA GLY A 41 2.73 8.77 -6.41
C GLY A 41 3.16 7.90 -5.23
N GLN A 42 4.46 7.75 -4.97
CA GLN A 42 4.95 6.95 -3.85
C GLN A 42 4.98 7.79 -2.56
N GLU A 43 4.50 7.20 -1.47
CA GLU A 43 4.55 7.84 -0.16
C GLU A 43 5.97 7.79 0.43
N ARG A 44 6.46 8.93 0.91
CA ARG A 44 7.78 9.10 1.52
C ARG A 44 7.69 9.99 2.75
N PRO A 45 8.58 9.80 3.75
CA PRO A 45 8.70 10.76 4.83
C PRO A 45 9.04 12.16 4.28
N ARG A 46 8.36 13.19 4.78
CA ARG A 46 8.67 14.58 4.46
C ARG A 46 10.05 14.99 4.99
N ASP A 47 10.44 14.41 6.12
CA ASP A 47 11.75 14.58 6.76
C ASP A 47 12.51 13.24 6.72
N ASN A 48 13.48 13.16 5.82
CA ASN A 48 14.32 11.98 5.64
C ASN A 48 15.31 11.78 6.79
N GLU A 49 15.75 12.84 7.47
CA GLU A 49 16.71 12.74 8.57
C GLU A 49 16.04 12.12 9.80
N ARG A 50 14.83 12.61 10.12
CA ARG A 50 13.98 12.03 11.19
C ARG A 50 13.62 10.58 10.91
N ALA A 51 13.31 10.23 9.66
CA ALA A 51 12.97 8.85 9.29
C ALA A 51 14.17 7.89 9.39
N GLN A 52 15.39 8.38 9.16
CA GLN A 52 16.61 7.59 9.34
C GLN A 52 16.95 7.36 10.81
N GLN A 53 16.66 8.33 11.70
CA GLN A 53 16.90 8.18 13.14
C GLN A 53 16.04 7.10 13.82
N VAL A 54 14.86 6.79 13.26
CA VAL A 54 13.99 5.69 13.73
C VAL A 54 14.36 4.34 13.13
N SER A 55 15.22 4.30 12.10
CA SER A 55 15.84 3.06 11.66
C SER A 55 16.70 2.59 12.83
N ARG A 56 16.22 1.53 13.51
CA ARG A 56 16.79 0.92 14.71
C ARG A 56 18.26 1.30 14.87
N LYS A 57 18.56 2.19 15.84
CA LYS A 57 19.87 2.14 16.49
C LYS A 57 20.09 0.67 16.77
N ASP A 58 21.07 0.07 16.09
CA ASP A 58 21.48 -1.30 16.29
C ASP A 58 21.81 -1.42 17.78
N LYS A 59 20.83 -1.89 18.57
CA LYS A 59 21.03 -2.26 19.96
C LYS A 59 21.72 -3.61 19.93
N GLY A 60 22.92 -3.65 19.31
CA GLY A 60 23.77 -4.81 19.10
C GLY A 60 24.35 -5.34 20.41
N ASN A 61 23.50 -5.53 21.41
CA ASN A 61 23.81 -6.11 22.71
C ASN A 61 22.58 -6.73 23.41
N ASP A 62 21.40 -6.79 22.78
CA ASP A 62 20.32 -7.65 23.27
C ASP A 62 20.69 -9.11 22.96
N LEU A 63 21.24 -9.81 23.97
CA LEU A 63 21.47 -11.25 23.90
C LEU A 63 20.14 -11.95 23.57
N PRO A 64 20.08 -12.84 22.57
CA PRO A 64 18.87 -13.60 22.31
C PRO A 64 18.49 -14.37 23.57
N GLY A 65 17.25 -14.18 24.03
CA GLY A 65 16.77 -14.72 25.30
C GLY A 65 17.14 -16.17 25.48
N GLN A 66 17.89 -16.46 26.55
CA GLN A 66 18.18 -17.83 26.96
C GLN A 66 16.86 -18.52 27.30
N ARG A 67 16.42 -19.45 26.44
CA ARG A 67 15.42 -20.43 26.82
C ARG A 67 16.13 -21.44 27.74
N ARG A 68 15.75 -21.44 29.02
CA ARG A 68 16.00 -22.57 29.93
C ARG A 68 14.94 -23.64 29.72
#